data_AF-A0A1B7WPR8-F1
#
_entry.id   AF-A0A1B7WPR8-F1
#
_cell.length_a   1.000
_cell.length_b   1.000
_cell.length_c   1.000
_cell.angle_alpha   90.00
_cell.angle_beta   90.00
_cell.angle_gamma   90.00
#
_symmetry.space_group_name_H-M   'P 1'
#
loop_
_entity.id
_entity.type
_entity.pdbx_description
1 polymer ?
#
loop_
_entity_poly.entity_id
_entity_poly.type
_entity_poly.pdbx_seq_one_letter_code
_entity_poly.pdbx_strand_id
1 'polypeptide(L)' 'VRCLKLSNSSEIALSLIESQPLWGTDQEKDDLCNLCNNNPLKVKQMIVSIIHLYNGDIGKFLKRNTS' A
#
# COMPACT_ATOMS: atom_id res chain seq x y z
N VAL A 1 -20.73 -6.38 -17.67
CA VAL A 1 -19.30 -6.11 -17.35
C VAL A 1 -18.74 -7.33 -16.62
N ARG A 2 -17.70 -8.00 -17.14
CA ARG A 2 -16.98 -9.02 -16.37
C ARG A 2 -16.00 -8.29 -15.44
N CYS A 3 -16.30 -8.26 -14.15
CA CYS A 3 -15.36 -7.74 -13.16
C CYS A 3 -14.32 -8.82 -12.86
N LEU A 4 -13.05 -8.53 -13.15
CA LEU A 4 -11.94 -9.32 -12.61
C LEU A 4 -11.91 -9.08 -11.09
N LYS A 5 -12.22 -10.11 -10.31
CA LYS A 5 -12.01 -10.08 -8.87
C LYS A 5 -10.51 -10.26 -8.63
N LEU A 6 -9.84 -9.19 -8.24
CA LEU A 6 -8.51 -9.32 -7.67
C LEU A 6 -8.65 -10.00 -6.31
N SER A 7 -7.96 -11.13 -6.14
CA SER A 7 -7.86 -11.81 -4.85
C SER A 7 -6.97 -10.99 -3.89
N ASN A 8 -7.17 -11.18 -2.59
CA ASN A 8 -6.21 -10.69 -1.60
C ASN A 8 -4.95 -11.55 -1.74
N SER A 9 -3.91 -11.00 -2.35
CA SER A 9 -2.63 -11.66 -2.57
C SER A 9 -1.52 -10.70 -2.19
N SER A 10 -0.57 -11.18 -1.39
CA SER A 10 0.61 -10.40 -1.00
C SER A 10 1.40 -9.96 -2.21
N GLU A 11 1.55 -10.83 -3.21
CA GLU A 11 2.27 -10.53 -4.46
C GLU A 11 1.61 -9.40 -5.25
N ILE A 12 0.27 -9.42 -5.35
CA ILE A 12 -0.49 -8.36 -6.05
C ILE A 12 -0.41 -7.05 -5.27
N ALA A 13 -0.58 -7.11 -3.94
CA ALA A 13 -0.50 -5.94 -3.08
C ALA A 13 0.88 -5.28 -3.15
N LEU A 14 1.95 -6.07 -3.09
CA LEU A 14 3.32 -5.57 -3.17
C LEU A 14 3.62 -4.99 -4.56
N SER A 15 3.27 -5.69 -5.63
CA SER A 15 3.41 -5.18 -7.01
C SER A 15 2.69 -3.85 -7.22
N LEU A 16 1.52 -3.68 -6.58
CA LEU A 16 0.79 -2.42 -6.62
C LEU A 16 1.55 -1.31 -5.92
N ILE A 17 2.20 -1.55 -4.78
CA ILE A 17 3.01 -0.55 -4.08
C ILE A 17 4.26 -0.20 -4.89
N GLU A 18 4.97 -1.20 -5.41
CA GLU A 18 6.23 -1.02 -6.15
C GLU A 18 6.05 -0.30 -7.49
N SER A 19 4.85 -0.41 -8.09
CA SER A 19 4.52 0.30 -9.34
C SER A 19 4.29 1.80 -9.17
N GLN A 20 4.39 2.34 -7.96
CA GLN A 20 3.98 3.71 -7.61
C GLN A 20 5.17 4.52 -7.11
N PRO A 21 5.11 5.86 -7.17
CA PRO A 21 6.18 6.74 -6.68
C PRO A 21 6.19 6.82 -5.14
N LEU A 22 6.33 5.67 -4.48
CA LEU A 22 6.42 5.53 -3.03
C LEU A 22 7.87 5.21 -2.61
N TRP A 23 8.23 5.67 -1.42
CA TRP A 23 9.57 5.57 -0.85
C TRP A 23 9.46 4.95 0.54
N GLY A 24 10.29 3.94 0.79
CA GLY A 24 10.31 3.18 2.03
C GLY A 24 11.17 1.92 1.87
N THR A 25 11.55 1.34 2.99
CA THR A 25 12.21 0.03 3.06
C THR A 25 11.26 -1.08 2.64
N ASP A 26 11.80 -2.24 2.27
CA ASP A 26 10.97 -3.38 1.90
C ASP A 26 10.07 -3.84 3.06
N GLN A 27 10.58 -3.76 4.30
CA GLN A 27 9.77 -4.01 5.50
C GLN A 27 8.57 -3.04 5.62
N GLU A 28 8.77 -1.74 5.35
CA GLU A 28 7.68 -0.76 5.40
C GLU A 28 6.62 -1.02 4.31
N LYS A 29 7.03 -1.52 3.14
CA LYS A 29 6.09 -1.93 2.08
C LYS A 29 5.29 -3.17 2.50
N ASP A 30 5.95 -4.15 3.10
CA ASP A 30 5.30 -5.36 3.64
C ASP A 30 4.32 -5.01 4.77
N ASP A 31 4.70 -4.11 5.67
CA ASP A 31 3.84 -3.63 6.75
C ASP A 31 2.60 -2.91 6.20
N LEU A 32 2.75 -2.13 5.13
CA LEU A 32 1.63 -1.47 4.45
C LEU A 32 0.69 -2.48 3.78
N CYS A 33 1.23 -3.52 3.13
CA CYS A 33 0.47 -4.63 2.58
C CYS A 33 -0.34 -5.35 3.66
N ASN A 34 0.30 -5.65 4.79
CA ASN A 34 -0.31 -6.31 5.95
C ASN A 34 -1.41 -5.45 6.58
N LEU A 35 -1.19 -4.14 6.75
CA LEU A 35 -2.20 -3.19 7.23
C LEU A 35 -3.46 -3.20 6.35
N CYS A 36 -3.29 -3.43 5.04
CA CYS A 36 -4.38 -3.51 4.08
C CYS A 36 -4.98 -4.91 3.94
N ASN A 37 -4.56 -5.91 4.72
CA ASN A 37 -4.89 -7.34 4.56
C ASN A 37 -4.66 -7.84 3.11
N ASN A 38 -3.62 -7.33 2.44
CA ASN A 38 -3.32 -7.60 1.04
C ASN A 38 -4.48 -7.32 0.08
N ASN A 39 -5.46 -6.50 0.49
CA ASN A 39 -6.61 -6.16 -0.32
C ASN A 39 -6.23 -5.08 -1.34
N PRO A 40 -6.28 -5.38 -2.66
CA PRO A 40 -5.80 -4.45 -3.69
C PRO A 40 -6.53 -3.10 -3.71
N LEU A 41 -7.82 -3.08 -3.36
CA LEU A 41 -8.59 -1.85 -3.29
C LEU A 41 -8.14 -0.98 -2.12
N LYS A 42 -7.97 -1.57 -0.93
CA LYS A 42 -7.45 -0.86 0.24
C LYS A 42 -6.03 -0.34 -0.01
N VAL A 43 -5.15 -1.17 -0.57
CA VAL A 43 -3.79 -0.77 -0.94
C VAL A 43 -3.81 0.45 -1.85
N LYS A 44 -4.63 0.43 -2.91
CA LYS A 44 -4.77 1.58 -3.82
C LYS A 44 -5.24 2.85 -3.12
N GLN A 45 -6.20 2.75 -2.20
CA GLN A 45 -6.68 3.90 -1.43
C GLN A 45 -5.56 4.46 -0.54
N MET A 46 -4.81 3.59 0.13
CA MET A 46 -3.71 4.01 1.00
C MET A 46 -2.56 4.64 0.23
N ILE A 47 -2.17 4.07 -0.92
CA ILE A 47 -1.17 4.66 -1.82
C ILE A 47 -1.52 6.12 -2.14
N VAL A 48 -2.78 6.38 -2.53
CA VAL A 48 -3.24 7.75 -2.84
C VAL A 48 -3.08 8.67 -1.63
N SER A 49 -3.48 8.22 -0.44
CA SER A 49 -3.30 8.98 0.80
C SER A 49 -1.83 9.24 1.13
N ILE A 50 -0.95 8.25 0.96
CA ILE A 50 0.49 8.38 1.25
C ILE A 50 1.14 9.37 0.30
N ILE A 51 0.82 9.32 -0.99
CA ILE A 51 1.33 10.28 -1.99
C ILE A 51 0.91 11.70 -1.63
N HIS A 52 -0.37 11.93 -1.32
CA HIS A 52 -0.91 13.28 -1.12
C HIS A 52 -0.58 13.89 0.24
N LEU A 53 -0.56 13.07 1.31
CA LEU A 53 -0.44 13.57 2.68
C LEU A 53 0.97 13.41 3.24
N TYR A 54 1.77 12.51 2.68
CA TYR A 54 3.10 12.14 3.19
C TYR A 54 4.18 12.23 2.11
N ASN A 55 3.88 12.83 0.95
CA ASN A 55 4.79 12.95 -0.19
C ASN A 55 5.39 11.61 -0.64
N GLY A 56 4.61 10.53 -0.54
CA GLY A 56 5.03 9.19 -0.93
C GLY A 56 5.89 8.46 0.09
N ASP A 57 6.13 9.03 1.28
CA ASP A 57 6.93 8.42 2.35
C ASP A 57 6.10 7.45 3.19
N ILE A 58 6.32 6.15 3.01
CA ILE A 58 5.59 5.09 3.71
C ILE A 58 5.92 5.11 5.21
N GLY A 59 7.20 5.32 5.56
CA GLY A 59 7.65 5.33 6.94
C GLY A 59 7.00 6.43 7.78
N LYS A 60 6.84 7.64 7.22
CA LYS A 60 6.09 8.73 7.89
C LYS A 60 4.63 8.38 8.12
N PHE A 61 4.00 7.76 7.13
CA PHE A 61 2.61 7.30 7.26
C PHE A 61 2.48 6.25 8.37
N LEU A 62 3.33 5.21 8.38
CA LEU A 62 3.28 4.14 9.36
C LEU A 62 3.51 4.67 10.78
N LYS A 63 4.56 5.47 11.00
CA LYS A 63 4.85 6.07 12.31
C LYS A 63 3.66 6.83 12.92
N ARG A 64 2.85 7.49 12.09
CA ARG A 64 1.69 8.26 12.55
C ARG A 64 0.46 7.39 12.86
N ASN A 65 0.33 6.23 12.23
CA ASN A 65 -0.82 5.33 12.38
C ASN A 65 -0.58 4.18 13.37
N THR A 66 0.67 3.94 13.75
CA THR A 66 1.05 2.96 14.79
C THR A 66 1.33 3.60 16.16
N SER A 67 1.01 4.90 16.33
CA SER A 67 1.11 5.62 17.61
C SER A 67 -0.22 5.71 18.33
#